data_AF-A0A6J4X076-F1
#
_entry.id   AF-A0A6J4X076-F1
#
_cell.length_a   1.000
_cell.length_b   1.000
_cell.length_c   1.000
_cell.angle_alpha   90.00
_cell.angle_beta   90.00
_cell.angle_gamma   90.00
#
_symmetry.space_group_name_H-M   'P 1'
#
loop_
_entity.id
_entity.type
_entity.pdbx_description
1 polymer ?
#
loop_
_entity_poly.entity_id
_entity_poly.type
_entity_poly.pdbx_seq_one_letter_code
_entity_poly.pdbx_strand_id
1 'polypeptide(L)' 'MRLRNLFIPVTDMNTEQLQTFVDSNEEGSFTLLDVRQPSEYEAARIPGSKLLPLPTLDDRLNELDSQKPVIAY' A
#
# COMPACT_ATOMS: atom_id res chain seq x y z
N MET A 1 -2.38 -7.80 -16.89
CA MET A 1 -0.94 -7.67 -16.55
C MET A 1 -0.02 -7.96 -17.73
N ARG A 2 0.86 -7.03 -18.13
CA ARG A 2 1.98 -7.31 -19.07
C ARG A 2 3.20 -7.74 -18.25
N LEU A 3 3.83 -8.89 -18.58
CA LEU A 3 5.01 -9.41 -17.86
C LEU A 3 6.16 -8.40 -17.68
N ARG A 4 6.26 -7.40 -18.56
CA ARG A 4 7.32 -6.38 -18.52
C ARG A 4 7.25 -5.47 -17.28
N ASN A 5 6.09 -5.38 -16.63
CA ASN A 5 5.91 -4.54 -15.44
C ASN A 5 6.36 -5.22 -14.14
N LEU A 6 6.65 -6.53 -14.16
CA LEU A 6 7.12 -7.29 -12.99
C LEU A 6 8.58 -6.99 -12.61
N PHE A 7 9.34 -6.34 -13.50
CA PHE A 7 10.76 -6.04 -13.31
C PHE A 7 11.03 -4.53 -13.28
N ILE A 8 10.00 -3.72 -13.05
CA ILE A 8 10.21 -2.30 -12.77
C ILE A 8 10.84 -2.20 -11.38
N PRO A 9 12.00 -1.55 -11.22
CA PRO A 9 12.58 -1.35 -9.91
C PRO A 9 11.61 -0.53 -9.05
N VAL A 10 11.16 -1.13 -7.96
CA VAL A 10 10.39 -0.48 -6.91
C VAL A 10 11.32 -0.21 -5.73
N THR A 11 11.07 0.87 -4.99
CA THR A 11 11.79 1.15 -3.76
C THR A 11 11.14 0.36 -2.64
N ASP A 12 11.88 -0.60 -2.08
CA ASP A 12 11.45 -1.37 -0.91
C ASP A 12 11.77 -0.61 0.39
N MET A 13 10.94 -0.81 1.40
CA MET A 13 11.18 -0.37 2.78
C MET A 13 11.07 -1.58 3.71
N ASN A 14 11.99 -1.69 4.66
CA ASN A 14 11.83 -2.60 5.78
C ASN A 14 10.88 -2.00 6.84
N THR A 15 10.58 -2.78 7.88
CA THR A 15 9.66 -2.38 8.96
C THR A 15 10.14 -1.16 9.75
N GLU A 16 11.44 -1.03 10.03
CA GLU A 16 12.00 0.12 10.74
C GLU A 16 11.90 1.41 9.91
N GLN A 17 12.19 1.31 8.62
CA GLN A 17 12.04 2.41 7.67
C GLN A 17 10.58 2.84 7.54
N LEU A 18 9.65 1.87 7.47
CA LEU A 18 8.22 2.15 7.43
C LEU A 18 7.75 2.87 8.68
N GLN A 19 8.16 2.40 9.87
CA GLN A 19 7.80 3.04 11.13
C GLN A 19 8.31 4.48 11.18
N THR A 20 9.58 4.68 10.83
CA THR A 20 10.19 6.02 10.78
C THR A 20 9.46 6.94 9.80
N PHE A 21 9.06 6.43 8.64
CA PHE A 21 8.31 7.18 7.65
C PHE A 21 6.94 7.59 8.20
N VAL A 22 6.18 6.67 8.79
CA VAL A 22 4.87 6.95 9.37
C VAL A 22 4.98 7.99 10.50
N ASP A 23 5.98 7.87 11.37
CA ASP A 23 6.17 8.79 12.49
C ASP A 23 6.59 10.21 12.05
N SER A 24 7.22 10.32 10.88
CA SER A 24 7.75 11.58 10.34
C SER A 24 6.81 12.31 9.38
N ASN A 25 5.69 11.67 8.98
CA ASN A 25 4.75 12.22 8.00
C ASN A 25 3.37 12.40 8.62
N GLU A 26 2.65 13.44 8.18
CA GLU A 26 1.29 13.70 8.66
C GLU A 26 0.31 12.62 8.16
N GLU A 27 -0.63 12.23 9.01
CA GLU A 27 -1.70 11.30 8.63
C GLU A 27 -2.47 11.85 7.41
N GLY A 28 -2.68 10.98 6.41
CA GLY A 28 -3.35 11.36 5.16
C GLY A 28 -2.46 12.05 4.12
N SER A 29 -1.18 12.32 4.40
CA SER A 29 -0.20 12.77 3.40
C SER A 29 0.28 11.65 2.46
N PHE A 30 0.09 10.38 2.86
CA PHE A 30 0.39 9.18 2.11
C PHE A 30 -0.76 8.17 2.20
N THR A 31 -0.73 7.14 1.34
CA THR A 31 -1.64 5.99 1.43
C THR A 31 -0.85 4.76 1.84
N LEU A 32 -1.21 4.18 2.98
CA LEU A 32 -0.76 2.85 3.37
C LEU A 32 -1.75 1.82 2.79
N LEU A 33 -1.33 1.08 1.77
CA LEU A 33 -2.18 0.20 0.99
C LEU A 33 -1.96 -1.26 1.40
N ASP A 34 -3.00 -1.87 1.97
CA ASP A 34 -3.00 -3.29 2.30
C ASP A 34 -3.56 -4.09 1.11
N VAL A 35 -2.73 -4.89 0.46
CA VAL A 35 -3.15 -5.70 -0.71
C VAL A 35 -3.45 -7.15 -0.36
N ARG A 36 -3.49 -7.50 0.93
CA ARG A 36 -3.74 -8.85 1.45
C ARG A 36 -5.21 -9.24 1.33
N GLN A 37 -5.55 -10.46 1.79
CA GLN A 37 -6.93 -10.93 1.80
C GLN A 37 -7.75 -10.22 2.89
N PRO A 38 -9.07 -10.01 2.67
CA PRO A 38 -9.95 -9.40 3.67
C PRO A 38 -9.89 -10.07 5.05
N SER A 39 -9.79 -11.40 5.10
CA SER A 39 -9.67 -12.14 6.36
C SER A 39 -8.40 -11.80 7.14
N GLU A 40 -7.28 -11.54 6.45
CA GLU A 40 -6.02 -11.15 7.09
C GLU A 40 -6.09 -9.72 7.63
N TYR A 41 -6.71 -8.81 6.86
CA TYR A 41 -6.95 -7.43 7.25
C TYR A 41 -7.83 -7.31 8.50
N GLU A 42 -8.91 -8.09 8.56
CA GLU A 42 -9.80 -8.13 9.72
C GLU A 42 -9.14 -8.78 10.94
N ALA A 43 -8.26 -9.77 10.72
CA ALA A 43 -7.52 -10.41 11.80
C ALA A 43 -6.47 -9.47 12.42
N ALA A 44 -5.72 -8.75 11.60
CA ALA A 44 -4.77 -7.72 12.04
C ALA A 44 -4.34 -6.83 10.86
N ARG A 45 -4.17 -5.54 11.12
CA ARG A 45 -3.70 -4.56 10.13
C ARG A 45 -2.97 -3.40 10.78
N ILE A 46 -2.23 -2.66 9.97
CA ILE A 46 -1.65 -1.38 10.40
C ILE A 46 -2.81 -0.35 10.47
N PRO A 47 -2.99 0.38 11.58
CA PRO A 47 -4.01 1.42 11.68
C PRO A 47 -3.86 2.47 10.56
N GLY A 48 -4.98 2.96 10.04
CA GLY A 48 -5.00 3.92 8.92
C GLY A 48 -4.74 3.30 7.54
N SER A 49 -4.43 1.99 7.44
CA SER A 49 -4.29 1.35 6.13
C SER A 49 -5.62 1.23 5.39
N LYS A 50 -5.54 1.34 4.06
CA LYS A 50 -6.65 1.14 3.12
C LYS A 50 -6.55 -0.25 2.52
N LEU A 51 -7.60 -1.06 2.68
CA LEU A 51 -7.68 -2.39 2.06
C LEU A 51 -8.03 -2.29 0.57
N LEU A 52 -7.16 -2.83 -0.29
CA LEU A 52 -7.41 -3.00 -1.72
C LEU A 52 -6.82 -4.35 -2.18
N PRO A 53 -7.57 -5.46 -2.04
CA PRO A 53 -7.03 -6.79 -2.24
C PRO A 53 -6.45 -6.97 -3.64
N LEU A 54 -5.27 -7.59 -3.73
CA LEU A 54 -4.53 -7.77 -4.98
C LEU A 54 -5.39 -8.33 -6.15
N PRO A 55 -6.31 -9.30 -5.94
CA PRO A 55 -7.16 -9.81 -7.02
C PRO A 55 -8.10 -8.77 -7.66
N THR A 56 -8.39 -7.68 -6.95
CA THR A 56 -9.30 -6.59 -7.38
C THR A 56 -8.58 -5.26 -7.60
N LEU A 57 -7.25 -5.24 -7.42
CA LEU A 57 -6.46 -4.01 -7.40
C LEU A 57 -6.51 -3.28 -8.74
N ASP A 58 -6.29 -4.01 -9.85
CA ASP A 58 -6.24 -3.44 -11.22
C ASP A 58 -7.53 -2.66 -11.56
N ASP A 59 -8.69 -3.16 -11.14
CA ASP A 59 -10.01 -2.57 -11.42
C ASP A 59 -10.32 -1.36 -10.53
N ARG A 60 -9.61 -1.21 -9.41
CA ARG A 60 -9.91 -0.24 -8.35
C ARG A 60 -8.78 0.77 -8.11
N LEU A 61 -7.80 0.83 -9.02
CA LEU A 61 -6.69 1.81 -8.94
C LEU A 61 -7.16 3.26 -8.88
N ASN A 62 -8.33 3.57 -9.45
CA ASN A 62 -8.96 4.88 -9.40
C ASN A 62 -9.39 5.33 -7.99
N GLU A 63 -9.42 4.42 -7.02
CA GLU A 63 -9.67 4.76 -5.61
C GLU A 63 -8.43 5.34 -4.91
N LEU A 64 -7.26 5.27 -5.53
CA LEU A 64 -6.01 5.81 -4.99
C LEU A 64 -5.81 7.26 -5.47
N ASP A 65 -5.39 8.12 -4.56
CA ASP A 65 -4.98 9.48 -4.92
C ASP A 65 -3.59 9.45 -5.54
N SER A 66 -3.52 9.65 -6.86
CA SER A 66 -2.27 9.69 -7.63
C SER A 66 -1.29 10.79 -7.21
N GLN A 67 -1.73 11.78 -6.42
CA GLN A 67 -0.89 12.87 -5.93
C GLN A 67 -0.18 12.53 -4.61
N LYS A 68 -0.52 11.40 -3.98
CA LYS A 68 0.05 10.96 -2.72
C LYS A 68 0.98 9.78 -2.92
N PRO A 69 2.08 9.67 -2.14
CA PRO A 69 2.85 8.45 -2.09
C PRO A 69 1.98 7.26 -1.66
N VAL A 70 2.18 6.11 -2.30
CA VAL A 70 1.52 4.85 -1.96
C VAL A 70 2.58 3.87 -1.47
N ILE A 71 2.36 3.31 -0.29
CA ILE A 71 3.20 2.28 0.30
C ILE A 71 2.36 1.03 0.40
N ALA A 72 2.67 0.03 -0.42
CA ALA A 72 1.94 -1.23 -0.45
C ALA A 72 2.60 -2.27 0.46
N TYR A 73 1.79 -3.08 1.14
CA TYR A 73 2.23 -4.21 1.96
C TYR A 73 1.26 -5.39 1.91
#